data_AF-A0A938IYP5-F1
#
_entry.id   AF-A0A938IYP5-F1
#
_cell.length_a   1.000
_cell.length_b   1.000
_cell.length_c   1.000
_cell.angle_alpha   90.00
_cell.angle_beta   90.00
_cell.angle_gamma   90.00
#
_symmetry.space_group_name_H-M   'P 1'
#
loop_
_entity.id
_entity.type
_entity.pdbx_description
1 polymer ?
#
loop_
_entity_poly.entity_id
_entity_poly.type
_entity_poly.pdbx_seq_one_letter_code
_entity_poly.pdbx_strand_id
1 'polypeptide(L)'
;MWSTLTALCFGMAALLLVVAGALKLVDPSGTVGALRALGVVVDDTRVRVLAGAEAALGALALAVTNEVIALAVALSYAGFALVIVTALVRGLPIDSCGCLGRLETPPGGRHLLVVGVALLGALGEAAEPTASLIERIGDDPADGLLFAFGVLMLTGAAVLLFRVGRRPSVRR
;
A
#
# COMPACT_ATOMS: atom_id res chain seq x y z
N MET A 1 -18.30 -8.52 -12.69
CA MET A 1 -18.05 -8.97 -11.30
C MET A 1 -16.56 -9.10 -11.03
N TRP A 2 -15.79 -9.85 -11.83
CA TRP A 2 -14.33 -9.96 -11.69
C TRP A 2 -13.62 -8.61 -11.82
N SER A 3 -13.92 -7.85 -12.89
CA SER A 3 -13.36 -6.51 -13.15
C SER A 3 -13.68 -5.46 -12.08
N THR A 4 -14.86 -5.52 -11.46
CA THR A 4 -15.24 -4.59 -10.38
C THR A 4 -14.42 -4.86 -9.12
N LEU A 5 -14.18 -6.14 -8.80
CA LEU A 5 -13.39 -6.53 -7.63
C LEU A 5 -11.91 -6.14 -7.81
N THR A 6 -11.33 -6.37 -8.99
CA THR A 6 -9.96 -5.95 -9.29
C THR A 6 -9.80 -4.44 -9.17
N ALA A 7 -10.74 -3.67 -9.75
CA ALA A 7 -10.74 -2.21 -9.68
C ALA A 7 -10.82 -1.69 -8.23
N LEU A 8 -11.68 -2.30 -7.40
CA LEU A 8 -11.79 -1.93 -5.97
C LEU A 8 -10.50 -2.26 -5.19
N CYS A 9 -9.92 -3.44 -5.42
CA CYS A 9 -8.65 -3.83 -4.80
C CYS A 9 -7.49 -2.94 -5.27
N PHE A 10 -7.48 -2.55 -6.54
CA PHE A 10 -6.50 -1.61 -7.10
C PHE A 10 -6.67 -0.20 -6.53
N GLY A 11 -7.90 0.31 -6.44
CA GLY A 11 -8.18 1.59 -5.81
C GLY A 11 -7.78 1.61 -4.33
N MET A 12 -8.02 0.53 -3.60
CA MET A 12 -7.50 0.34 -2.24
C MET A 12 -5.97 0.36 -2.21
N ALA A 13 -5.31 -0.35 -3.12
CA ALA A 13 -3.85 -0.36 -3.25
C ALA A 13 -3.30 1.05 -3.51
N ALA A 14 -3.88 1.77 -4.46
CA ALA A 14 -3.50 3.13 -4.80
C ALA A 14 -3.66 4.09 -3.59
N LEU A 15 -4.81 4.04 -2.90
CA LEU A 15 -5.06 4.90 -1.74
C LEU A 15 -4.14 4.55 -0.55
N LEU A 16 -3.91 3.26 -0.29
CA LEU A 16 -2.93 2.83 0.71
C LEU A 16 -1.53 3.32 0.36
N LEU A 17 -1.12 3.32 -0.92
CA LEU A 17 0.18 3.81 -1.35
C LEU A 17 0.32 5.34 -1.14
N VAL A 18 -0.74 6.11 -1.39
CA VAL A 18 -0.80 7.55 -1.05
C VAL A 18 -0.58 7.77 0.44
N VAL A 19 -1.36 7.06 1.28
CA VAL A 19 -1.28 7.19 2.74
C VAL A 19 0.08 6.74 3.26
N ALA A 20 0.59 5.60 2.76
CA ALA A 20 1.90 5.06 3.07
C ALA A 20 3.01 6.06 2.78
N GLY A 21 3.07 6.57 1.55
CA GLY A 21 4.06 7.54 1.12
C GLY A 21 3.98 8.83 1.92
N ALA A 22 2.78 9.35 2.16
CA ALA A 22 2.58 10.54 2.99
C ALA A 22 3.11 10.36 4.43
N LEU A 23 2.86 9.20 5.04
CA LEU A 23 3.36 8.90 6.39
C LEU A 23 4.89 8.77 6.42
N LYS A 24 5.49 8.11 5.42
CA LYS A 24 6.95 7.96 5.29
C LYS A 24 7.66 9.29 4.99
N LEU A 25 7.00 10.21 4.28
CA LEU A 25 7.52 11.57 4.06
C LEU A 25 7.69 12.35 5.37
N VAL A 26 6.76 12.16 6.31
CA VAL A 26 6.81 12.78 7.64
C VAL A 26 7.84 12.08 8.53
N ASP A 27 7.78 10.75 8.63
CA ASP A 27 8.66 9.92 9.47
C ASP A 27 9.16 8.68 8.72
N PRO A 28 10.38 8.74 8.12
CA PRO A 28 10.95 7.63 7.37
C PRO A 28 11.62 6.56 8.25
N SER A 29 11.71 6.77 9.57
CA SER A 29 12.55 5.96 10.48
C SER A 29 12.21 4.47 10.46
N GLY A 30 10.93 4.13 10.36
CA GLY A 30 10.46 2.74 10.27
C GLY A 30 10.97 2.02 9.03
N THR A 31 10.89 2.66 7.87
CA THR A 31 11.38 2.11 6.60
C THR A 31 12.90 2.03 6.57
N VAL A 32 13.60 3.06 7.10
CA VAL A 32 15.07 3.02 7.25
C VAL A 32 15.49 1.85 8.14
N GLY A 33 14.82 1.65 9.27
CA GLY A 33 15.07 0.53 10.17
C GLY A 33 14.85 -0.83 9.50
N ALA A 34 13.73 -0.99 8.78
CA ALA A 34 13.43 -2.22 8.05
C ALA A 34 14.47 -2.52 6.96
N LEU A 35 14.85 -1.52 6.16
CA LEU A 35 15.85 -1.67 5.10
C LEU A 35 17.24 -2.00 5.66
N ARG A 36 17.64 -1.37 6.77
CA ARG A 36 18.90 -1.69 7.46
C ARG A 36 18.90 -3.09 8.06
N ALA A 37 17.77 -3.55 8.61
CA ALA A 37 17.62 -4.93 9.09
C ALA A 37 17.76 -5.96 7.95
N LEU A 38 17.47 -5.55 6.72
CA LEU A 38 17.70 -6.35 5.50
C LEU A 38 19.12 -6.20 4.93
N GLY A 39 19.99 -5.41 5.57
CA GLY A 39 21.37 -5.15 5.11
C GLY A 39 21.49 -4.04 4.08
N VAL A 40 20.43 -3.28 3.81
CA VAL A 40 20.45 -2.16 2.86
C VAL A 40 20.82 -0.86 3.58
N VAL A 41 21.90 -0.21 3.12
CA VAL A 41 22.36 1.07 3.67
C VAL A 41 21.60 2.21 2.98
N VAL A 42 20.65 2.80 3.72
CA VAL A 42 19.88 3.98 3.28
C VAL A 42 19.86 5.05 4.38
N ASP A 43 19.69 6.29 3.94
CA ASP A 43 19.42 7.46 4.76
C ASP A 43 17.96 7.91 4.64
N ASP A 44 17.54 8.80 5.53
CA ASP A 44 16.19 9.34 5.58
C ASP A 44 15.80 10.07 4.29
N THR A 45 16.75 10.75 3.64
CA THR A 45 16.51 11.51 2.41
C THR A 45 16.11 10.60 1.26
N ARG A 46 16.84 9.50 1.05
CA ARG A 46 16.52 8.51 0.01
C ARG A 46 15.17 7.86 0.24
N VAL A 47 14.85 7.54 1.50
CA VAL A 47 13.54 6.99 1.86
C VAL A 47 12.42 8.00 1.63
N ARG A 48 12.63 9.29 1.93
CA ARG A 48 11.64 10.35 1.63
C ARG A 48 11.44 10.55 0.13
N VAL A 49 12.49 10.49 -0.68
CA VAL A 49 12.35 10.56 -2.15
C VAL A 49 11.53 9.38 -2.65
N LEU A 50 11.83 8.16 -2.20
CA LEU A 50 11.05 6.97 -2.53
C LEU A 50 9.59 7.09 -2.06
N ALA A 51 9.37 7.57 -0.85
CA ALA A 51 8.03 7.80 -0.29
C ALA A 51 7.22 8.84 -1.09
N GLY A 52 7.89 9.90 -1.58
CA GLY A 52 7.28 10.86 -2.49
C GLY A 52 6.88 10.21 -3.81
N ALA A 53 7.73 9.34 -4.36
CA ALA A 53 7.42 8.59 -5.58
C ALA A 53 6.26 7.60 -5.37
N GLU A 54 6.21 6.90 -4.24
CA GLU A 54 5.09 6.02 -3.86
C GLU A 54 3.78 6.82 -3.75
N ALA A 55 3.79 7.95 -3.04
CA ALA A 55 2.60 8.79 -2.89
C ALA A 55 2.12 9.35 -4.24
N ALA A 56 3.05 9.81 -5.08
CA ALA A 56 2.74 10.29 -6.42
C ALA A 56 2.19 9.17 -7.31
N LEU A 57 2.75 7.98 -7.24
CA LEU A 57 2.28 6.81 -7.99
C LEU A 57 0.87 6.40 -7.57
N GLY A 58 0.58 6.38 -6.27
CA GLY A 58 -0.77 6.09 -5.77
C GLY A 58 -1.78 7.15 -6.20
N ALA A 59 -1.41 8.44 -6.16
CA ALA A 59 -2.27 9.52 -6.62
C ALA A 59 -2.52 9.44 -8.13
N LEU A 60 -1.48 9.15 -8.90
CA LEU A 60 -1.56 8.95 -10.35
C LEU A 60 -2.47 7.77 -10.70
N ALA A 61 -2.37 6.66 -9.97
CA ALA A 61 -3.23 5.47 -10.14
C ALA A 61 -4.72 5.73 -9.85
N LEU A 62 -5.04 6.66 -8.95
CA LEU A 62 -6.43 7.09 -8.74
C LEU A 62 -6.92 8.02 -9.84
N ALA A 63 -6.02 8.79 -10.45
CA ALA A 63 -6.34 9.79 -11.46
C ALA A 63 -6.42 9.22 -12.88
N VAL A 64 -5.59 8.23 -13.19
CA VAL A 64 -5.45 7.65 -14.51
C VAL A 64 -5.17 6.16 -14.35
N THR A 65 -5.88 5.33 -15.09
CA THR A 65 -5.58 3.89 -15.15
C THR A 65 -4.94 3.56 -16.48
N ASN A 66 -3.73 3.00 -16.43
CA ASN A 66 -3.15 2.29 -17.56
C ASN A 66 -2.29 1.12 -17.06
N GLU A 67 -1.98 0.20 -17.96
CA GLU A 67 -1.21 -1.01 -17.66
C GLU A 67 0.14 -0.72 -16.99
N VAL A 68 0.82 0.36 -17.39
CA VAL A 68 2.16 0.72 -16.87
C VAL A 68 2.06 1.21 -15.42
N ILE A 69 1.08 2.07 -15.11
CA ILE A 69 0.82 2.55 -13.76
C ILE A 69 0.41 1.37 -12.87
N ALA A 70 -0.50 0.53 -13.33
CA ALA A 70 -0.96 -0.65 -12.60
C ALA A 70 0.20 -1.62 -12.29
N LEU A 71 1.08 -1.86 -13.27
CA LEU A 71 2.28 -2.67 -13.09
C LEU A 71 3.27 -2.03 -12.09
N ALA A 72 3.45 -0.71 -12.13
CA ALA A 72 4.30 -0.01 -11.17
C ALA A 72 3.75 -0.12 -9.73
N VAL A 73 2.42 -0.03 -9.55
CA VAL A 73 1.77 -0.29 -8.26
C VAL A 73 2.00 -1.74 -7.84
N ALA A 74 1.81 -2.71 -8.75
CA ALA A 74 2.04 -4.12 -8.47
C ALA A 74 3.49 -4.38 -8.02
N LEU A 75 4.49 -3.80 -8.70
CA LEU A 75 5.90 -3.90 -8.32
C LEU A 75 6.18 -3.31 -6.93
N SER A 76 5.53 -2.19 -6.59
CA SER A 76 5.65 -1.59 -5.25
C SER A 76 5.14 -2.55 -4.17
N TYR A 77 3.96 -3.14 -4.38
CA TYR A 77 3.38 -4.14 -3.46
C TYR A 77 4.16 -5.45 -3.42
N ALA A 78 4.76 -5.88 -4.53
CA ALA A 78 5.67 -7.03 -4.55
C ALA A 78 6.93 -6.75 -3.72
N GLY A 79 7.47 -5.54 -3.79
CA GLY A 79 8.57 -5.09 -2.94
C GLY A 79 8.21 -5.13 -1.45
N PHE A 80 7.04 -4.63 -1.07
CA PHE A 80 6.54 -4.72 0.31
C PHE A 80 6.34 -6.16 0.76
N ALA A 81 5.76 -7.02 -0.09
CA ALA A 81 5.57 -8.44 0.19
C ALA A 81 6.91 -9.13 0.45
N LEU A 82 7.94 -8.82 -0.36
CA LEU A 82 9.28 -9.37 -0.22
C LEU A 82 9.90 -8.99 1.13
N VAL A 83 9.77 -7.72 1.57
CA VAL A 83 10.23 -7.27 2.88
C VAL A 83 9.55 -8.04 4.01
N ILE A 84 8.22 -8.19 3.94
CA ILE A 84 7.44 -8.91 4.96
C ILE A 84 7.83 -10.38 5.02
N VAL A 85 7.84 -11.08 3.87
CA VAL A 85 8.19 -12.50 3.80
C VAL A 85 9.62 -12.71 4.29
N THR A 86 10.56 -11.87 3.88
CA THR A 86 11.96 -11.98 4.33
C THR A 86 12.08 -11.80 5.83
N ALA A 87 11.38 -10.82 6.41
CA ALA A 87 11.39 -10.61 7.85
C ALA A 87 10.78 -11.79 8.63
N LEU A 88 9.68 -12.36 8.14
CA LEU A 88 9.04 -13.53 8.75
C LEU A 88 9.92 -14.79 8.66
N VAL A 89 10.52 -15.05 7.50
CA VAL A 89 11.38 -16.23 7.29
C VAL A 89 12.68 -16.13 8.09
N ARG A 90 13.27 -14.94 8.19
CA ARG A 90 14.54 -14.72 8.90
C ARG A 90 14.39 -14.34 10.36
N GLY A 91 13.15 -14.18 10.86
CA GLY A 91 12.89 -13.75 12.24
C GLY A 91 13.48 -12.38 12.58
N LEU A 92 13.48 -11.44 11.61
CA LEU A 92 14.08 -10.11 11.82
C LEU A 92 13.24 -9.29 12.79
N PRO A 93 13.84 -8.64 13.80
CA PRO A 93 13.12 -7.82 14.77
C PRO A 93 12.77 -6.45 14.16
N ILE A 94 11.80 -6.43 13.24
CA ILE A 94 11.29 -5.20 12.65
C ILE A 94 9.96 -4.80 13.30
N ASP A 95 9.92 -3.60 13.87
CA ASP A 95 8.72 -3.04 14.52
C ASP A 95 7.66 -2.57 13.50
N SER A 96 8.10 -2.30 12.26
CA SER A 96 7.26 -1.90 11.13
C SER A 96 7.93 -2.39 9.83
N CYS A 97 7.13 -2.84 8.85
CA CYS A 97 7.63 -3.10 7.49
C CYS A 97 7.64 -1.82 6.62
N GLY A 98 7.21 -0.69 7.19
CA GLY A 98 7.17 0.61 6.53
C GLY A 98 5.89 0.88 5.76
N CYS A 99 4.95 -0.06 5.59
CA CYS A 99 3.78 0.14 4.71
C CYS A 99 2.82 1.25 5.19
N LEU A 100 2.70 1.50 6.49
CA LEU A 100 1.97 2.63 7.08
C LEU A 100 2.79 3.31 8.18
N GLY A 101 4.12 3.19 8.08
CA GLY A 101 5.06 3.71 9.07
C GLY A 101 4.74 3.22 10.48
N ARG A 102 4.61 4.16 11.42
CA ARG A 102 4.34 3.87 12.83
C ARG A 102 2.92 3.39 13.11
N LEU A 103 1.99 3.38 12.16
CA LEU A 103 0.62 2.91 12.41
C LEU A 103 0.50 1.38 12.44
N GLU A 104 1.48 0.68 11.92
CA GLU A 104 1.50 -0.78 11.80
C GLU A 104 1.97 -1.52 13.05
N THR A 105 1.52 -2.77 13.15
CA THR A 105 2.08 -3.79 14.04
C THR A 105 3.24 -4.53 13.36
N PRO A 106 4.06 -5.29 14.12
CA PRO A 106 5.06 -6.17 13.54
C PRO A 106 4.48 -7.04 12.40
N PRO A 107 5.28 -7.35 11.36
CA PRO A 107 4.81 -8.10 10.20
C PRO A 107 4.22 -9.46 10.61
N GLY A 108 3.15 -9.86 9.92
CA GLY A 108 2.45 -11.12 10.18
C GLY A 108 1.53 -11.50 9.04
N GLY A 109 0.85 -12.65 9.16
CA GLY A 109 0.00 -13.20 8.08
C GLY A 109 -1.12 -12.26 7.62
N ARG A 110 -1.72 -11.48 8.54
CA ARG A 110 -2.73 -10.47 8.19
C ARG A 110 -2.18 -9.34 7.33
N HIS A 111 -0.94 -8.94 7.58
CA HIS A 111 -0.28 -7.92 6.78
C HIS A 111 -0.03 -8.46 5.36
N LEU A 112 0.52 -9.66 5.28
CA LEU A 112 0.77 -10.33 4.00
C LEU A 112 -0.51 -10.54 3.20
N LEU A 113 -1.65 -10.81 3.87
CA LEU A 113 -2.96 -10.90 3.22
C LEU A 113 -3.34 -9.57 2.53
N VAL A 114 -3.26 -8.44 3.24
CA VAL A 114 -3.63 -7.14 2.66
C VAL A 114 -2.70 -6.76 1.50
N VAL A 115 -1.39 -6.95 1.67
CA VAL A 115 -0.40 -6.70 0.61
C VAL A 115 -0.62 -7.63 -0.58
N GLY A 116 -0.98 -8.89 -0.34
CA GLY A 116 -1.31 -9.85 -1.39
C GLY A 116 -2.59 -9.48 -2.15
N VAL A 117 -3.65 -9.04 -1.46
CA VAL A 117 -4.89 -8.57 -2.11
C VAL A 117 -4.61 -7.32 -2.95
N ALA A 118 -3.82 -6.38 -2.44
CA ALA A 118 -3.41 -5.19 -3.18
C ALA A 118 -2.57 -5.54 -4.42
N LEU A 119 -1.60 -6.45 -4.29
CA LEU A 119 -0.79 -6.95 -5.39
C LEU A 119 -1.64 -7.62 -6.48
N LEU A 120 -2.56 -8.51 -6.09
CA LEU A 120 -3.44 -9.21 -7.03
C LEU A 120 -4.42 -8.25 -7.70
N GLY A 121 -4.94 -7.25 -6.97
CA GLY A 121 -5.75 -6.18 -7.54
C GLY A 121 -4.99 -5.41 -8.62
N ALA A 122 -3.75 -5.01 -8.33
CA ALA A 122 -2.89 -4.30 -9.28
C ALA A 122 -2.50 -5.15 -10.50
N LEU A 123 -2.24 -6.44 -10.32
CA LEU A 123 -1.99 -7.36 -11.44
C LEU A 123 -3.24 -7.58 -12.30
N GLY A 124 -4.41 -7.68 -11.68
CA GLY A 124 -5.69 -7.76 -12.39
C GLY A 124 -5.95 -6.50 -13.22
N GLU A 125 -5.71 -5.33 -12.65
CA GLU A 125 -5.85 -4.05 -13.35
C GLU A 125 -4.81 -3.88 -14.47
N ALA A 126 -3.60 -4.40 -14.29
CA ALA A 126 -2.58 -4.38 -15.34
C ALA A 126 -2.95 -5.28 -16.53
N ALA A 127 -3.68 -6.38 -16.28
CA ALA A 127 -4.15 -7.29 -17.32
C ALA A 127 -5.39 -6.77 -18.06
N GLU A 128 -6.32 -6.16 -17.32
CA GLU A 128 -7.57 -5.61 -17.85
C GLU A 128 -7.85 -4.23 -17.21
N PRO A 129 -7.26 -3.15 -17.76
CA PRO A 129 -7.47 -1.80 -17.22
C PRO A 129 -8.93 -1.38 -17.24
N THR A 130 -9.40 -0.82 -16.12
CA THR A 130 -10.75 -0.26 -15.97
C THR A 130 -10.69 1.26 -15.78
N ALA A 131 -11.84 1.92 -15.88
CA ALA A 131 -11.93 3.37 -15.68
C ALA A 131 -11.37 3.80 -14.31
N SER A 132 -10.52 4.81 -14.29
CA SER A 132 -9.99 5.40 -13.05
C SER A 132 -11.10 6.02 -12.20
N LEU A 133 -10.78 6.42 -10.97
CA LEU A 133 -11.73 7.11 -10.11
C LEU A 133 -12.20 8.45 -10.73
N ILE A 134 -11.27 9.20 -11.34
CA ILE A 134 -11.59 10.49 -11.97
C ILE A 134 -12.46 10.30 -13.21
N GLU A 135 -12.16 9.31 -14.05
CA GLU A 135 -12.97 8.98 -15.24
C GLU A 135 -14.39 8.58 -14.82
N ARG A 136 -14.54 7.70 -13.81
CA ARG A 136 -15.84 7.30 -13.28
C ARG A 136 -16.66 8.49 -12.79
N ILE A 137 -16.05 9.41 -12.03
CA ILE A 137 -16.73 10.63 -11.57
C ILE A 137 -17.16 11.52 -12.74
N GLY A 138 -16.33 11.60 -13.79
CA GLY A 138 -16.61 12.40 -14.98
C GLY A 138 -17.74 11.84 -15.84
N ASP A 139 -17.80 10.51 -15.99
CA ASP A 139 -18.79 9.82 -16.82
C ASP A 139 -20.13 9.64 -16.09
N ASP A 140 -20.10 9.19 -14.84
CA ASP A 140 -21.28 9.02 -13.98
C ASP A 140 -20.92 9.32 -12.50
N PRO A 141 -21.29 10.50 -11.98
CA PRO A 141 -20.99 10.87 -10.60
C PRO A 141 -21.50 9.87 -9.56
N ALA A 142 -22.63 9.21 -9.80
CA ALA A 142 -23.17 8.24 -8.85
C ALA A 142 -22.31 6.98 -8.78
N ASP A 143 -21.89 6.43 -9.94
CA ASP A 143 -20.94 5.31 -10.00
C ASP A 143 -19.60 5.69 -9.37
N GLY A 144 -19.08 6.88 -9.69
CA GLY A 144 -17.85 7.40 -9.12
C GLY A 144 -17.89 7.50 -7.58
N LEU A 145 -18.99 8.02 -7.02
CA LEU A 145 -19.17 8.08 -5.56
C LEU A 145 -19.28 6.69 -4.92
N LEU A 146 -20.00 5.76 -5.54
CA LEU A 146 -20.14 4.39 -5.04
C LEU A 146 -18.79 3.66 -5.05
N PHE A 147 -18.03 3.81 -6.14
CA PHE A 147 -16.69 3.26 -6.26
C PHE A 147 -15.74 3.86 -5.22
N ALA A 148 -15.73 5.18 -5.05
CA ALA A 148 -14.93 5.87 -4.03
C ALA A 148 -15.26 5.38 -2.62
N PHE A 149 -16.55 5.22 -2.30
CA PHE A 149 -17.00 4.69 -1.02
C PHE A 149 -16.51 3.25 -0.81
N GLY A 150 -16.58 2.40 -1.84
CA GLY A 150 -16.04 1.03 -1.80
C GLY A 150 -14.54 1.01 -1.52
N VAL A 151 -13.76 1.84 -2.22
CA VAL A 151 -12.32 2.00 -2.02
C VAL A 151 -12.01 2.48 -0.60
N LEU A 152 -12.74 3.46 -0.08
CA LEU A 152 -12.58 3.97 1.28
C LEU A 152 -12.88 2.91 2.33
N MET A 153 -13.96 2.14 2.16
CA MET A 153 -14.32 1.05 3.08
C MET A 153 -13.27 -0.06 3.09
N LEU A 154 -12.80 -0.49 1.92
CA LEU A 154 -11.73 -1.49 1.79
C LEU A 154 -10.41 -0.99 2.41
N THR A 155 -10.05 0.26 2.15
CA THR A 155 -8.85 0.89 2.73
C THR A 155 -8.97 0.99 4.24
N GLY A 156 -10.14 1.39 4.76
CA GLY A 156 -10.42 1.43 6.19
C GLY A 156 -10.29 0.04 6.84
N ALA A 157 -10.85 -0.99 6.21
CA ALA A 157 -10.72 -2.37 6.66
C ALA A 157 -9.26 -2.85 6.65
N ALA A 158 -8.50 -2.55 5.60
CA ALA A 158 -7.07 -2.83 5.52
C ALA A 158 -6.27 -2.15 6.65
N VAL A 159 -6.49 -0.84 6.87
CA VAL A 159 -5.87 -0.09 7.97
C VAL A 159 -6.23 -0.67 9.33
N LEU A 160 -7.49 -1.09 9.54
CA LEU A 160 -7.89 -1.76 10.76
C LEU A 160 -7.13 -3.08 10.93
N LEU A 161 -7.06 -3.91 9.90
CA LEU A 161 -6.31 -5.18 9.94
C LEU A 161 -4.83 -4.99 10.29
N PHE A 162 -4.21 -3.91 9.81
CA PHE A 162 -2.84 -3.53 10.18
C PHE A 162 -2.68 -3.06 11.64
N ARG A 163 -3.77 -2.58 12.28
CA ARG A 163 -3.77 -2.12 13.67
C ARG A 163 -4.15 -3.21 14.67
N VAL A 164 -5.00 -4.17 14.30
CA VAL A 164 -5.46 -5.23 15.21
C VAL A 164 -4.29 -6.14 15.58
N GLY A 165 -3.76 -5.98 16.79
CA GLY A 165 -2.62 -6.76 17.30
C GLY A 165 -1.54 -5.91 17.95
N ARG A 166 -1.67 -4.58 17.93
CA ARG A 166 -0.75 -3.66 18.58
C ARG A 166 -0.83 -3.86 20.10
N ARG A 167 0.11 -4.61 20.66
CA ARG A 167 0.31 -4.61 22.12
C ARG A 167 0.87 -3.22 22.48
N PRO A 168 0.31 -2.51 23.48
CA PRO A 168 0.93 -1.28 23.96
C PRO A 168 2.36 -1.62 24.37
N SER A 169 3.35 -0.93 23.81
CA SER A 169 4.70 -1.01 24.36
C SER A 169 4.61 -0.46 25.79
N VAL A 170 4.89 -1.32 26.77
CA VAL A 170 5.10 -0.86 28.15
C VAL A 170 6.21 0.19 28.06
N ARG A 171 5.89 1.45 28.35
CA ARG A 171 6.90 2.49 28.54
C ARG A 171 7.80 1.99 29.67
N ARG A 172 9.04 1.63 29.34
CA ARG A 172 10.11 1.55 30.34
C ARG A 172 10.75 2.92 30.46
#